data_AF-A0A2B4SG60-F1
#
_entry.id   AF-A0A2B4SG60-F1
#
_cell.length_a   1.000
_cell.length_b   1.000
_cell.length_c   1.000
_cell.angle_alpha   90.00
_cell.angle_beta   90.00
_cell.angle_gamma   90.00
#
_symmetry.space_group_name_H-M   'P 1'
#
loop_
_entity.id
_entity.type
_entity.pdbx_description
1 polymer ?
#
loop_
_entity_poly.entity_id
_entity_poly.type
_entity_poly.pdbx_seq_one_letter_code
_entity_poly.pdbx_strand_id
1 'polypeptide(L)'
;MELVKERHPSWSENLIEEIARVEFETAAQQFIEGTLLLAQKLRPKSTWGLYGFPNCYNNKDGEPYTCSKQNMQMNDQLCWMFESSSALFPSIYLHEDLSRNSTLYVKYRLLEAFRLSKKLDGQFIPVYPYVRITYPHSKMYLNEADVVATVSQSAEQGVAGVVMWGDHLTEMTKTDCLEIQTYIDNFLGPVVKNLTIITQTCSQEFCNSHGRCTFQLTPTADIHSTYHGFALDLTDQWKFQSCKCYNGWSGANCDHQN
;
A
#
# COMPACT_ATOMS: atom_id res chain seq x y z
N MET A 1 18.30 24.88 -6.53
CA MET A 1 19.65 25.50 -6.53
C MET A 1 19.68 26.83 -7.28
N GLU A 2 19.11 26.94 -8.49
CA GLU A 2 19.12 28.19 -9.29
C GLU A 2 18.62 29.42 -8.54
N LEU A 3 17.47 29.33 -7.84
CA LEU A 3 16.91 30.43 -7.06
C LEU A 3 17.84 30.93 -5.93
N VAL A 4 18.63 30.03 -5.32
CA VAL A 4 19.62 30.40 -4.30
C VAL A 4 20.83 31.07 -4.96
N LYS A 5 21.28 30.52 -6.09
CA LYS A 5 22.41 31.06 -6.87
C LYS A 5 22.12 32.46 -7.43
N GLU A 6 20.88 32.73 -7.84
CA GLU A 6 20.45 34.06 -8.28
C GLU A 6 20.50 35.10 -7.14
N ARG A 7 20.03 34.72 -5.94
CA ARG A 7 20.08 35.57 -4.74
C ARG A 7 21.50 35.73 -4.18
N HIS A 8 22.35 34.73 -4.38
CA HIS A 8 23.71 34.70 -3.83
C HIS A 8 24.76 34.23 -4.87
N PRO A 9 25.07 35.04 -5.91
CA PRO A 9 25.95 34.61 -7.01
C PRO A 9 27.41 34.34 -6.61
N SER A 10 27.86 34.89 -5.48
CA SER A 10 29.23 34.76 -4.99
C SER A 10 29.46 33.61 -4.00
N TRP A 11 28.40 32.86 -3.64
CA TRP A 11 28.53 31.72 -2.74
C TRP A 11 29.15 30.50 -3.43
N SER A 12 29.78 29.64 -2.63
CA SER A 12 30.28 28.36 -3.12
C SER A 12 29.13 27.42 -3.49
N GLU A 13 29.36 26.51 -4.43
CA GLU A 13 28.33 25.57 -4.90
C GLU A 13 27.80 24.68 -3.76
N ASN A 14 28.68 24.23 -2.86
CA ASN A 14 28.28 23.43 -1.69
C ASN A 14 27.31 24.19 -0.77
N LEU A 15 27.57 25.48 -0.52
CA LEU A 15 26.70 26.30 0.31
C LEU A 15 25.35 26.56 -0.40
N ILE A 16 25.38 26.77 -1.73
CA ILE A 16 24.17 26.91 -2.54
C ILE A 16 23.32 25.63 -2.48
N GLU A 17 23.94 24.45 -2.57
CA GLU A 17 23.24 23.17 -2.46
C GLU A 17 22.61 22.97 -1.09
N GLU A 18 23.36 23.22 -0.02
CA GLU A 18 22.89 23.07 1.36
C GLU A 18 21.69 23.98 1.64
N ILE A 19 21.79 25.27 1.28
CA ILE A 19 20.70 26.22 1.49
C ILE A 19 19.51 25.90 0.59
N ALA A 20 19.73 25.48 -0.66
CA ALA A 20 18.64 25.06 -1.54
C ALA A 20 17.89 23.85 -1.00
N ARG A 21 18.60 22.88 -0.41
CA ARG A 21 17.99 21.72 0.24
C ARG A 21 17.14 22.15 1.43
N VAL A 22 17.69 22.96 2.35
CA VAL A 22 16.97 23.44 3.53
C VAL A 22 15.72 24.22 3.15
N GLU A 23 15.82 25.15 2.20
CA GLU A 23 14.67 25.94 1.75
C GLU A 23 13.60 25.06 1.10
N PHE A 24 13.99 24.12 0.23
CA PHE A 24 13.07 23.22 -0.45
C PHE A 24 12.35 22.30 0.54
N GLU A 25 13.10 21.62 1.41
CA GLU A 25 12.54 20.67 2.39
C GLU A 25 11.63 21.38 3.40
N THR A 26 12.02 22.57 3.86
CA THR A 26 11.18 23.38 4.77
C THR A 26 9.88 23.79 4.11
N ALA A 27 9.94 24.30 2.87
CA ALA A 27 8.75 24.71 2.14
C ALA A 27 7.84 23.51 1.79
N ALA A 28 8.44 22.38 1.40
CA ALA A 28 7.72 21.14 1.11
C ALA A 28 6.98 20.61 2.34
N GLN A 29 7.64 20.59 3.50
CA GLN A 29 7.01 20.22 4.77
C GLN A 29 5.82 21.13 5.09
N GLN A 30 6.04 22.46 5.10
CA GLN A 30 4.98 23.43 5.41
C GLN A 30 3.76 23.26 4.49
N PHE A 31 3.99 23.05 3.20
CA PHE A 31 2.93 22.89 2.22
C PHE A 31 2.16 21.57 2.42
N ILE A 32 2.87 20.44 2.52
CA ILE A 32 2.25 19.11 2.62
C ILE A 32 1.55 18.95 3.98
N GLU A 33 2.25 19.23 5.07
CA GLU A 33 1.73 19.11 6.44
C GLU A 33 0.53 20.06 6.64
N GLY A 34 0.68 21.33 6.24
CA GLY A 34 -0.39 22.31 6.32
C GLY A 34 -1.64 21.90 5.52
N THR A 35 -1.45 21.32 4.34
CA THR A 35 -2.56 20.81 3.51
C THR A 35 -3.26 19.62 4.18
N LEU A 36 -2.51 18.63 4.68
CA LEU A 36 -3.08 17.45 5.36
C LEU A 36 -3.86 17.85 6.61
N LEU A 37 -3.32 18.76 7.42
CA LEU A 37 -3.97 19.27 8.63
C LEU A 37 -5.23 20.07 8.30
N LEU A 38 -5.19 20.94 7.28
CA LEU A 38 -6.35 21.70 6.84
C LEU A 38 -7.46 20.79 6.30
N ALA A 39 -7.11 19.80 5.47
CA ALA A 39 -8.07 18.86 4.91
C ALA A 39 -8.79 18.06 6.00
N GLN A 40 -8.06 17.59 7.01
CA GLN A 40 -8.64 16.92 8.18
C GLN A 40 -9.51 17.86 9.02
N LYS A 41 -9.09 19.11 9.24
CA LYS A 41 -9.92 20.08 9.95
C LYS A 41 -11.25 20.33 9.25
N LEU A 42 -11.24 20.41 7.92
CA LEU A 42 -12.43 20.66 7.10
C LEU A 42 -13.30 19.41 6.94
N ARG A 43 -12.71 18.22 6.93
CA ARG A 43 -13.38 16.92 6.74
C ARG A 43 -12.84 15.90 7.75
N PRO A 44 -13.20 16.03 9.04
CA PRO A 44 -12.62 15.21 10.12
C PRO A 44 -13.06 13.74 10.10
N LYS A 45 -14.07 13.40 9.31
CA LYS A 45 -14.55 12.01 9.14
C LYS A 45 -13.91 11.30 7.93
N SER A 46 -13.05 11.98 7.17
CA SER A 46 -12.37 11.43 6.00
C SER A 46 -10.96 10.96 6.36
N THR A 47 -10.46 9.97 5.63
CA THR A 47 -9.08 9.51 5.71
C THR A 47 -8.21 10.30 4.72
N TRP A 48 -7.11 10.85 5.22
CA TRP A 48 -6.22 11.75 4.48
C TRP A 48 -4.78 11.27 4.58
N GLY A 49 -4.07 11.36 3.47
CA GLY A 49 -2.67 10.97 3.35
C GLY A 49 -2.21 11.18 1.92
N LEU A 50 -0.91 11.09 1.68
CA LEU A 50 -0.36 11.23 0.34
C LEU A 50 -0.27 9.88 -0.37
N TYR A 51 -0.77 9.84 -1.61
CA TYR A 51 -0.56 8.75 -2.53
C TYR A 51 0.94 8.48 -2.74
N GLY A 52 1.32 7.21 -2.76
CA GLY A 52 2.69 6.75 -3.01
C GLY A 52 3.57 6.69 -1.76
N PHE A 53 3.08 7.14 -0.59
CA PHE A 53 3.87 7.20 0.63
C PHE A 53 3.38 6.22 1.72
N PRO A 54 4.32 5.58 2.46
CA PRO A 54 5.77 5.60 2.23
C PRO A 54 6.19 4.80 0.99
N ASN A 55 7.40 5.05 0.50
CA ASN A 55 8.00 4.29 -0.59
C ASN A 55 9.25 3.54 -0.11
N CYS A 56 9.42 2.33 -0.60
CA CYS A 56 10.56 1.45 -0.30
C CYS A 56 11.70 1.59 -1.32
N TYR A 57 11.39 2.11 -2.52
CA TYR A 57 12.26 2.18 -3.70
C TYR A 57 13.00 0.87 -4.02
N ASN A 58 12.38 -0.27 -3.73
CA ASN A 58 12.88 -1.62 -3.98
C ASN A 58 12.65 -2.07 -5.43
N ASN A 59 12.91 -1.17 -6.39
CA ASN A 59 12.66 -1.38 -7.82
C ASN A 59 13.90 -1.92 -8.57
N LYS A 60 15.03 -2.12 -7.90
CA LYS A 60 16.30 -2.50 -8.54
C LYS A 60 16.44 -4.01 -8.61
N ASP A 61 16.59 -4.51 -9.83
CA ASP A 61 16.78 -5.94 -10.07
C ASP A 61 18.17 -6.39 -9.62
N GLY A 62 18.29 -7.59 -9.05
CA GLY A 62 19.54 -8.14 -8.50
C GLY A 62 19.89 -7.72 -7.07
N GLU A 63 19.16 -6.76 -6.48
CA GLU A 63 19.26 -6.39 -5.07
C GLU A 63 18.20 -7.10 -4.21
N PRO A 64 18.40 -7.23 -2.89
CA PRO A 64 17.35 -7.73 -2.00
C PRO A 64 16.10 -6.84 -2.08
N TYR A 65 14.93 -7.43 -2.29
CA TYR A 65 13.63 -6.73 -2.33
C TYR A 65 13.25 -5.97 -1.04
N THR A 66 14.06 -6.08 0.01
CA THR A 66 13.94 -5.33 1.27
C THR A 66 14.08 -3.82 1.06
N CYS A 67 13.39 -3.01 1.86
CA CYS A 67 13.70 -1.58 1.89
C CYS A 67 15.12 -1.38 2.41
N SER A 68 15.93 -0.62 1.66
CA SER A 68 17.30 -0.34 2.06
C SER A 68 17.32 0.49 3.35
N LYS A 69 18.37 0.35 4.16
CA LYS A 69 18.55 1.16 5.39
C LYS A 69 18.51 2.66 5.08
N GLN A 70 19.08 3.07 3.95
CA GLN A 70 19.07 4.46 3.51
C GLN A 70 17.64 4.96 3.23
N ASN A 71 16.83 4.16 2.54
CA ASN A 71 15.44 4.53 2.24
C ASN A 71 14.59 4.59 3.52
N MET A 72 14.79 3.66 4.45
CA MET A 72 14.13 3.69 5.76
C MET A 72 14.51 4.95 6.55
N GLN A 73 15.80 5.33 6.56
CA GLN A 73 16.27 6.57 7.21
C GLN A 73 15.69 7.83 6.56
N MET A 74 15.56 7.86 5.23
CA MET A 74 14.89 8.95 4.54
C MET A 74 13.40 9.02 4.91
N ASN A 75 12.72 7.87 5.01
CA ASN A 75 11.34 7.83 5.48
C ASN A 75 11.24 8.28 6.95
N ASP A 76 12.20 7.97 7.81
CA ASP A 76 12.19 8.44 9.20
C ASP A 76 12.27 9.98 9.29
N GLN A 77 12.93 10.65 8.33
CA GLN A 77 12.96 12.11 8.24
C GLN A 77 11.60 12.70 7.79
N LEU A 78 10.71 11.87 7.23
CA LEU A 78 9.35 12.24 6.84
C LEU A 78 8.30 11.93 7.93
N CYS A 79 8.70 11.64 9.17
CA CYS A 79 7.76 11.36 10.26
C CYS A 79 6.68 12.45 10.40
N TRP A 80 7.01 13.73 10.19
CA TRP A 80 6.03 14.84 10.20
C TRP A 80 4.85 14.62 9.24
N MET A 81 5.08 14.00 8.08
CA MET A 81 4.04 13.70 7.09
C MET A 81 3.16 12.53 7.55
N PHE A 82 3.78 11.49 8.11
CA PHE A 82 3.05 10.34 8.61
C PHE A 82 2.23 10.72 9.84
N GLU A 83 2.78 11.52 10.75
CA GLU A 83 2.12 12.09 11.93
C GLU A 83 0.96 13.02 11.56
N SER A 84 1.07 13.77 10.47
CA SER A 84 -0.03 14.60 9.97
C SER A 84 -1.04 13.85 9.08
N SER A 85 -0.84 12.57 8.76
CA SER A 85 -1.79 11.76 7.97
C SER A 85 -2.79 10.99 8.84
N SER A 86 -4.01 10.74 8.39
CA SER A 86 -4.95 9.81 9.03
C SER A 86 -5.03 8.43 8.35
N ALA A 87 -4.31 8.23 7.25
CA ALA A 87 -4.08 6.94 6.59
C ALA A 87 -2.81 6.98 5.73
N LEU A 88 -2.22 5.81 5.42
CA LEU A 88 -1.09 5.67 4.50
C LEU A 88 -1.52 5.02 3.18
N PHE A 89 -0.94 5.48 2.07
CA PHE A 89 -1.34 5.07 0.72
C PHE A 89 -0.13 4.65 -0.13
N PRO A 90 0.64 3.62 0.28
CA PRO A 90 1.81 3.18 -0.48
C PRO A 90 1.40 2.68 -1.87
N SER A 91 2.17 3.00 -2.91
CA SER A 91 1.97 2.38 -4.23
C SER A 91 2.70 1.04 -4.28
N ILE A 92 1.98 -0.04 -4.61
CA ILE A 92 2.54 -1.38 -4.80
C ILE A 92 2.37 -1.86 -6.24
N TYR A 93 2.38 -0.92 -7.19
CA TYR A 93 2.24 -1.22 -8.61
C TYR A 93 3.36 -2.14 -9.09
N LEU A 94 2.97 -3.18 -9.82
CA LEU A 94 3.89 -4.10 -10.47
C LEU A 94 4.15 -3.62 -11.90
N HIS A 95 5.41 -3.70 -12.32
CA HIS A 95 5.82 -3.44 -13.70
C HIS A 95 5.91 -4.76 -14.45
N GLU A 96 5.80 -4.71 -15.77
CA GLU A 96 5.90 -5.86 -16.66
C GLU A 96 7.37 -6.35 -16.75
N ASP A 97 7.86 -6.93 -15.66
CA ASP A 97 9.18 -7.54 -15.58
C ASP A 97 9.06 -8.93 -14.97
N LEU A 98 9.15 -9.95 -15.81
CA LEU A 98 9.02 -11.35 -15.44
C LEU A 98 10.19 -11.87 -14.60
N SER A 99 11.29 -11.13 -14.49
CA SER A 99 12.42 -11.49 -13.61
C SER A 99 12.18 -11.09 -12.15
N ARG A 100 11.15 -10.26 -11.90
CA ARG A 100 10.85 -9.72 -10.58
C ARG A 100 10.14 -10.72 -9.69
N ASN A 101 10.55 -10.79 -8.42
CA ASN A 101 9.78 -11.46 -7.39
C ASN A 101 8.69 -10.50 -6.85
N SER A 102 7.56 -10.46 -7.53
CA SER A 102 6.40 -9.61 -7.18
C SER A 102 6.01 -9.76 -5.70
N THR A 103 6.01 -11.00 -5.18
CA THR A 103 5.67 -11.32 -3.80
C THR A 103 6.57 -10.61 -2.79
N LEU A 104 7.90 -10.64 -2.97
CA LEU A 104 8.82 -9.95 -2.07
C LEU A 104 8.79 -8.43 -2.28
N TYR A 105 8.65 -7.98 -3.52
CA TYR A 105 8.53 -6.57 -3.86
C TYR A 105 7.37 -5.89 -3.11
N VAL A 106 6.17 -6.47 -3.17
CA VAL A 106 4.99 -5.94 -2.47
C VAL A 106 5.17 -6.06 -0.97
N LYS A 107 5.67 -7.21 -0.48
CA LYS A 107 5.79 -7.50 0.95
C LYS A 107 6.56 -6.40 1.68
N TYR A 108 7.73 -6.01 1.18
CA TYR A 108 8.55 -5.03 1.89
C TYR A 108 7.99 -3.60 1.81
N ARG A 109 7.24 -3.25 0.77
CA ARG A 109 6.51 -1.97 0.71
C ARG A 109 5.40 -1.91 1.75
N LEU A 110 4.67 -3.00 1.94
CA LEU A 110 3.65 -3.11 2.99
C LEU A 110 4.27 -3.09 4.40
N LEU A 111 5.35 -3.84 4.62
CA LEU A 111 6.05 -3.84 5.91
C LEU A 111 6.55 -2.43 6.30
N GLU A 112 7.08 -1.67 5.35
CA GLU A 112 7.51 -0.30 5.60
C GLU A 112 6.33 0.63 5.90
N ALA A 113 5.21 0.46 5.19
CA ALA A 113 3.98 1.18 5.51
C ALA A 113 3.47 0.88 6.92
N PHE A 114 3.46 -0.39 7.34
CA PHE A 114 3.08 -0.74 8.71
C PHE A 114 4.07 -0.23 9.76
N ARG A 115 5.36 -0.17 9.45
CA ARG A 115 6.37 0.41 10.36
C ARG A 115 6.08 1.88 10.65
N LEU A 116 5.71 2.63 9.61
CA LEU A 116 5.46 4.08 9.68
C LEU A 116 4.01 4.44 10.02
N SER A 117 3.12 3.44 10.11
CA SER A 117 1.72 3.68 10.50
C SER A 117 1.54 3.88 12.00
N LYS A 118 2.56 3.59 12.81
CA LYS A 118 2.53 3.80 14.26
C LYS A 118 2.85 5.26 14.58
N LYS A 119 1.88 5.92 15.20
CA LYS A 119 1.96 7.30 15.66
C LYS A 119 2.77 7.44 16.95
N LEU A 120 3.19 8.68 17.24
CA LEU A 120 3.86 9.03 18.50
C LEU A 120 3.02 8.71 19.75
N ASP A 121 1.69 8.80 19.65
CA ASP A 121 0.76 8.43 20.74
C ASP A 121 0.54 6.92 20.88
N GLY A 122 1.20 6.12 20.04
CA GLY A 122 1.11 4.66 20.00
C GLY A 122 -0.03 4.11 19.16
N GLN A 123 -0.94 4.95 18.65
CA GLN A 123 -2.01 4.50 17.76
C GLN A 123 -1.49 4.10 16.39
N PHE A 124 -2.23 3.24 15.69
CA PHE A 124 -1.91 2.87 14.31
C PHE A 124 -2.93 3.50 13.36
N ILE A 125 -2.44 4.20 12.33
CA ILE A 125 -3.31 4.65 11.22
C ILE A 125 -3.48 3.52 10.19
N PRO A 126 -4.64 3.45 9.52
CA PRO A 126 -4.88 2.43 8.50
C PRO A 126 -3.95 2.59 7.28
N VAL A 127 -3.59 1.46 6.68
CA VAL A 127 -2.81 1.40 5.44
C VAL A 127 -3.74 0.92 4.31
N TYR A 128 -3.80 1.67 3.23
CA TYR A 128 -4.56 1.38 2.01
C TYR A 128 -3.63 1.39 0.80
N PRO A 129 -2.93 0.28 0.49
CA PRO A 129 -2.06 0.23 -0.67
C PRO A 129 -2.83 0.48 -1.96
N TYR A 130 -2.21 1.23 -2.86
CA TYR A 130 -2.67 1.42 -4.22
C TYR A 130 -2.17 0.28 -5.10
N VAL A 131 -3.11 -0.39 -5.77
CA VAL A 131 -2.91 -1.49 -6.71
C VAL A 131 -3.49 -1.09 -8.06
N ARG A 132 -2.89 -1.55 -9.16
CA ARG A 132 -3.50 -1.42 -10.50
C ARG A 132 -4.10 -2.75 -10.91
N ILE A 133 -5.11 -2.68 -11.78
CA ILE A 133 -5.61 -3.86 -12.50
C ILE A 133 -4.76 -4.19 -13.74
N THR A 134 -3.91 -3.26 -14.18
CA THR A 134 -3.00 -3.39 -15.33
C THR A 134 -1.57 -2.98 -14.98
N TYR A 135 -0.58 -3.50 -15.71
CA TYR A 135 0.79 -3.02 -15.57
C TYR A 135 0.89 -1.55 -16.02
N PRO A 136 1.70 -0.69 -15.37
CA PRO A 136 1.85 0.70 -15.76
C PRO A 136 2.23 0.89 -17.22
N HIS A 137 1.53 1.83 -17.89
CA HIS A 137 1.71 2.14 -19.31
C HIS A 137 1.41 0.95 -20.25
N SER A 138 0.65 -0.04 -19.79
CA SER A 138 0.26 -1.22 -20.54
C SER A 138 -1.25 -1.43 -20.48
N LYS A 139 -1.79 -2.07 -21.52
CA LYS A 139 -3.17 -2.60 -21.53
C LYS A 139 -3.26 -4.00 -20.91
N MET A 140 -2.14 -4.61 -20.57
CA MET A 140 -2.12 -5.95 -20.00
C MET A 140 -2.58 -5.93 -18.55
N TYR A 141 -3.62 -6.70 -18.26
CA TYR A 141 -4.11 -6.93 -16.91
C TYR A 141 -3.11 -7.73 -16.09
N LEU A 142 -3.11 -7.53 -14.76
CA LEU A 142 -2.35 -8.38 -13.86
C LEU A 142 -2.82 -9.82 -14.01
N ASN A 143 -1.87 -10.72 -14.21
CA ASN A 143 -2.13 -12.16 -14.20
C ASN A 143 -2.45 -12.65 -12.77
N GLU A 144 -2.79 -13.92 -12.64
CA GLU A 144 -3.16 -14.52 -11.36
C GLU A 144 -2.08 -14.40 -10.28
N ALA A 145 -0.84 -14.73 -10.62
CA ALA A 145 0.29 -14.67 -9.69
C ALA A 145 0.51 -13.24 -9.17
N ASP A 146 0.33 -12.24 -10.03
CA ASP A 146 0.51 -10.83 -9.68
C ASP A 146 -0.68 -10.26 -8.88
N VAL A 147 -1.91 -10.72 -9.12
CA VAL A 147 -3.06 -10.41 -8.23
C VAL A 147 -2.87 -11.05 -6.85
N VAL A 148 -2.34 -12.27 -6.78
CA VAL A 148 -1.99 -12.91 -5.50
C VAL A 148 -0.90 -12.12 -4.78
N ALA A 149 0.17 -11.75 -5.48
CA ALA A 149 1.28 -11.00 -4.92
C ALA A 149 0.89 -9.58 -4.45
N THR A 150 -0.18 -9.00 -5.00
CA THR A 150 -0.66 -7.64 -4.66
C THR A 150 -1.88 -7.67 -3.73
N VAL A 151 -3.05 -8.06 -4.25
CA VAL A 151 -4.35 -7.97 -3.58
C VAL A 151 -4.44 -8.98 -2.45
N SER A 152 -4.19 -10.26 -2.74
CA SER A 152 -4.28 -11.32 -1.72
C SER A 152 -3.26 -11.13 -0.62
N GLN A 153 -2.00 -10.84 -0.97
CA GLN A 153 -0.95 -10.57 0.02
C GLN A 153 -1.26 -9.34 0.89
N SER A 154 -1.91 -8.31 0.33
CA SER A 154 -2.34 -7.16 1.13
C SER A 154 -3.35 -7.59 2.20
N ALA A 155 -4.33 -8.42 1.83
CA ALA A 155 -5.31 -8.97 2.77
C ALA A 155 -4.64 -9.86 3.84
N GLU A 156 -3.74 -10.76 3.45
CA GLU A 156 -2.96 -11.62 4.36
C GLU A 156 -2.20 -10.82 5.42
N GLN A 157 -1.68 -9.64 5.05
CA GLN A 157 -0.94 -8.77 5.96
C GLN A 157 -1.84 -7.82 6.78
N GLY A 158 -3.17 -7.89 6.66
CA GLY A 158 -4.10 -7.12 7.48
C GLY A 158 -4.11 -5.63 7.18
N VAL A 159 -3.99 -5.24 5.90
CA VAL A 159 -4.27 -3.86 5.46
C VAL A 159 -5.72 -3.48 5.77
N ALA A 160 -6.02 -2.18 5.82
CA ALA A 160 -7.39 -1.71 6.06
C ALA A 160 -8.31 -1.86 4.84
N GLY A 161 -7.72 -2.00 3.65
CA GLY A 161 -8.37 -2.21 2.36
C GLY A 161 -7.35 -1.98 1.25
N VAL A 162 -7.74 -2.14 -0.01
CA VAL A 162 -6.91 -1.81 -1.18
C VAL A 162 -7.59 -0.75 -2.02
N VAL A 163 -6.83 0.17 -2.61
CA VAL A 163 -7.35 1.09 -3.61
C VAL A 163 -6.96 0.56 -5.00
N MET A 164 -7.96 0.13 -5.77
CA MET A 164 -7.76 -0.30 -7.14
C MET A 164 -7.84 0.89 -8.08
N TRP A 165 -6.75 1.18 -8.77
CA TRP A 165 -6.63 2.33 -9.66
C TRP A 165 -6.51 1.88 -11.12
N GLY A 166 -7.38 2.42 -11.99
CA GLY A 166 -7.40 2.17 -13.42
C GLY A 166 -6.57 3.19 -14.21
N ASP A 167 -6.16 2.81 -15.42
CA ASP A 167 -5.61 3.77 -16.39
C ASP A 167 -6.69 4.25 -17.33
N HIS A 168 -6.56 5.49 -17.82
CA HIS A 168 -7.32 5.96 -18.97
C HIS A 168 -7.12 5.07 -20.20
N LEU A 169 -5.96 4.40 -20.34
CA LEU A 169 -5.62 3.56 -21.49
C LEU A 169 -6.52 2.33 -21.69
N THR A 170 -7.14 1.81 -20.63
CA THR A 170 -8.03 0.64 -20.67
C THR A 170 -9.51 1.00 -20.59
N GLU A 171 -9.86 2.28 -20.69
CA GLU A 171 -11.23 2.76 -20.49
C GLU A 171 -11.70 3.68 -21.64
N MET A 172 -11.02 3.64 -22.79
CA MET A 172 -11.27 4.57 -23.91
C MET A 172 -12.37 4.11 -24.87
N THR A 173 -12.55 2.80 -25.06
CA THR A 173 -13.50 2.25 -26.03
C THR A 173 -14.48 1.30 -25.37
N LYS A 174 -15.62 1.06 -26.04
CA LYS A 174 -16.59 0.03 -25.62
C LYS A 174 -15.93 -1.33 -25.46
N THR A 175 -14.98 -1.68 -26.33
CA THR A 175 -14.25 -2.94 -26.25
C THR A 175 -13.40 -3.00 -24.99
N ASP A 176 -12.63 -1.95 -24.68
CA ASP A 176 -11.80 -1.93 -23.48
C ASP A 176 -12.68 -2.07 -22.20
N CYS A 177 -13.83 -1.37 -22.14
CA CYS A 177 -14.76 -1.49 -21.01
C CYS A 177 -15.37 -2.90 -20.86
N LEU A 178 -15.68 -3.58 -21.96
CA LEU A 178 -16.19 -4.96 -21.94
C LEU A 178 -15.09 -5.96 -21.51
N GLU A 179 -13.83 -5.69 -21.84
CA GLU A 179 -12.70 -6.47 -21.34
C GLU A 179 -12.50 -6.26 -19.84
N ILE A 180 -12.59 -5.03 -19.32
CA ILE A 180 -12.57 -4.76 -17.88
C ILE A 180 -13.71 -5.52 -17.18
N GLN A 181 -14.93 -5.42 -17.71
CA GLN A 181 -16.09 -6.14 -17.17
C GLN A 181 -15.80 -7.65 -17.11
N THR A 182 -15.29 -8.23 -18.19
CA THR A 182 -14.97 -9.65 -18.27
C THR A 182 -13.90 -10.04 -17.25
N TYR A 183 -12.87 -9.21 -17.06
CA TYR A 183 -11.81 -9.43 -16.07
C TYR A 183 -12.33 -9.35 -14.62
N ILE A 184 -13.22 -8.41 -14.33
CA ILE A 184 -13.84 -8.26 -13.01
C ILE A 184 -14.80 -9.41 -12.73
N ASP A 185 -15.73 -9.68 -13.65
CA ASP A 185 -16.80 -10.67 -13.43
C ASP A 185 -16.25 -12.09 -13.29
N ASN A 186 -15.22 -12.44 -14.09
CA ASN A 186 -14.71 -13.80 -14.15
C ASN A 186 -13.48 -14.06 -13.29
N PHE A 187 -12.79 -13.04 -12.80
CA PHE A 187 -11.53 -13.22 -12.07
C PHE A 187 -11.38 -12.32 -10.84
N LEU A 188 -11.21 -11.01 -11.02
CA LEU A 188 -10.85 -10.12 -9.91
C LEU A 188 -11.98 -9.99 -8.86
N GLY A 189 -13.24 -9.89 -9.32
CA GLY A 189 -14.42 -9.78 -8.46
C GLY A 189 -14.58 -10.98 -7.52
N PRO A 190 -14.58 -12.23 -8.03
CA PRO A 190 -14.55 -13.44 -7.21
C PRO A 190 -13.43 -13.45 -6.17
N VAL A 191 -12.19 -13.10 -6.55
CA VAL A 191 -11.03 -13.03 -5.63
C VAL A 191 -11.29 -12.02 -4.50
N VAL A 192 -11.70 -10.79 -4.83
CA VAL A 192 -11.97 -9.75 -3.82
C VAL A 192 -13.11 -10.17 -2.89
N LYS A 193 -14.17 -10.79 -3.42
CA LYS A 193 -15.30 -11.27 -2.61
C LYS A 193 -14.84 -12.30 -1.59
N ASN A 194 -14.04 -13.28 -2.00
CA ASN A 194 -13.57 -14.35 -1.12
C ASN A 194 -12.60 -13.84 -0.05
N LEU A 195 -11.67 -12.95 -0.42
CA LEU A 195 -10.79 -12.29 0.55
C LEU A 195 -11.57 -11.44 1.56
N THR A 196 -12.65 -10.77 1.12
CA THR A 196 -13.53 -10.01 2.02
C THR A 196 -14.22 -10.92 3.02
N ILE A 197 -14.75 -12.07 2.58
CA ILE A 197 -15.35 -13.07 3.47
C ILE A 197 -14.31 -13.57 4.48
N ILE A 198 -13.12 -13.99 4.03
CA ILE A 198 -12.05 -14.51 4.89
C ILE A 198 -11.64 -13.48 5.95
N THR A 199 -11.39 -12.22 5.54
CA THR A 199 -10.96 -11.17 6.48
C THR A 199 -12.04 -10.86 7.52
N GLN A 200 -13.32 -10.89 7.14
CA GLN A 200 -14.45 -10.70 8.05
C GLN A 200 -14.60 -11.87 9.02
N THR A 201 -14.64 -13.10 8.53
CA THR A 201 -14.73 -14.32 9.35
C THR A 201 -13.56 -14.38 10.33
N CYS A 202 -12.34 -14.16 9.85
CA CYS A 202 -11.17 -14.19 10.71
C CYS A 202 -11.24 -13.12 11.81
N SER A 203 -11.65 -11.89 11.47
CA SER A 203 -11.81 -10.81 12.46
C SER A 203 -12.82 -11.19 13.55
N GLN A 204 -13.94 -11.81 13.16
CA GLN A 204 -14.98 -12.27 14.08
C GLN A 204 -14.49 -13.42 14.98
N GLU A 205 -13.83 -14.41 14.41
CA GLU A 205 -13.42 -15.63 15.13
C GLU A 205 -12.20 -15.41 16.04
N PHE A 206 -11.20 -14.66 15.56
CA PHE A 206 -9.90 -14.59 16.23
C PHE A 206 -9.60 -13.22 16.84
N CYS A 207 -10.21 -12.15 16.34
CA CYS A 207 -9.90 -10.77 16.77
C CYS A 207 -11.08 -10.06 17.44
N ASN A 208 -12.09 -10.81 17.93
CA ASN A 208 -13.29 -10.28 18.60
C ASN A 208 -14.05 -9.19 17.82
N SER A 209 -13.91 -9.13 16.50
CA SER A 209 -14.37 -8.01 15.65
C SER A 209 -13.76 -6.64 16.01
N HIS A 210 -12.72 -6.62 16.85
CA HIS A 210 -12.02 -5.45 17.34
C HIS A 210 -10.62 -5.30 16.74
N GLY A 211 -10.31 -6.07 15.71
CA GLY A 211 -9.06 -5.99 14.98
C GLY A 211 -9.14 -6.63 13.61
N ARG A 212 -8.12 -6.35 12.79
CA ARG A 212 -7.90 -7.03 11.51
C ARG A 212 -7.02 -8.24 11.73
N CYS A 213 -7.29 -9.32 11.02
CA CYS A 213 -6.39 -10.45 11.01
C CYS A 213 -5.18 -10.22 10.10
N THR A 214 -4.10 -10.89 10.46
CA THR A 214 -3.12 -11.41 9.51
C THR A 214 -3.33 -12.91 9.40
N PHE A 215 -3.22 -13.44 8.19
CA PHE A 215 -3.41 -14.85 7.89
C PHE A 215 -2.51 -15.23 6.72
N GLN A 216 -2.39 -16.53 6.48
CA GLN A 216 -1.69 -17.07 5.33
C GLN A 216 -2.65 -17.93 4.53
N LEU A 217 -2.80 -17.65 3.24
CA LEU A 217 -3.49 -18.52 2.30
C LEU A 217 -2.65 -19.78 2.11
N THR A 218 -3.32 -20.93 2.15
CA THR A 218 -2.67 -22.21 1.89
C THR A 218 -2.57 -22.38 0.37
N PRO A 219 -1.36 -22.56 -0.20
CA PRO A 219 -1.24 -22.81 -1.63
C PRO A 219 -1.98 -24.11 -1.97
N THR A 220 -2.96 -24.04 -2.86
CA THR A 220 -3.46 -25.27 -3.50
C THR A 220 -2.35 -25.79 -4.41
N ALA A 221 -2.06 -27.09 -4.30
CA ALA A 221 -1.05 -27.74 -5.13
C ALA A 221 -1.43 -27.81 -6.64
N ASP A 222 -2.55 -27.22 -7.05
CA ASP A 222 -3.19 -27.38 -8.37
C ASP A 222 -3.35 -26.07 -9.18
N ILE A 223 -2.59 -25.01 -8.85
CA ILE A 223 -2.64 -23.69 -9.54
C ILE A 223 -2.19 -23.76 -11.03
N HIS A 224 -1.79 -24.93 -11.53
CA HIS A 224 -1.41 -25.12 -12.94
C HIS A 224 -2.50 -25.69 -13.86
N SER A 225 -3.72 -25.96 -13.37
CA SER A 225 -4.75 -26.60 -14.18
C SER A 225 -5.93 -25.67 -14.48
N THR A 226 -5.95 -25.18 -15.72
CA THR A 226 -7.11 -24.72 -16.52
C THR A 226 -7.72 -23.34 -16.24
N TYR A 227 -7.58 -22.50 -17.27
CA TYR A 227 -8.10 -21.14 -17.51
C TYR A 227 -9.64 -20.94 -17.41
N HIS A 228 -10.40 -21.92 -16.93
CA HIS A 228 -11.86 -21.86 -16.90
C HIS A 228 -12.39 -22.52 -15.62
N GLY A 229 -12.43 -21.76 -14.52
CA GLY A 229 -13.04 -22.24 -13.27
C GLY A 229 -12.63 -21.52 -11.98
N PHE A 230 -11.83 -20.44 -12.04
CA PHE A 230 -11.30 -19.79 -10.84
C PHE A 230 -12.29 -18.81 -10.20
N ALA A 231 -13.37 -19.36 -9.65
CA ALA A 231 -13.88 -18.88 -8.37
C ALA A 231 -13.19 -19.73 -7.29
N LEU A 232 -11.91 -19.45 -6.99
CA LEU A 232 -11.18 -20.12 -5.91
C LEU A 232 -12.00 -19.96 -4.62
N ASP A 233 -12.69 -21.00 -4.19
CA ASP A 233 -13.31 -20.98 -2.87
C ASP A 233 -12.20 -21.07 -1.81
N LEU A 234 -11.70 -19.89 -1.43
CA LEU A 234 -10.61 -19.74 -0.48
C LEU A 234 -11.12 -19.77 0.98
N THR A 235 -12.44 -19.92 1.22
CA THR A 235 -13.02 -19.72 2.56
C THR A 235 -12.48 -20.67 3.61
N ASP A 236 -12.01 -21.86 3.21
CA ASP A 236 -11.45 -22.87 4.11
C ASP A 236 -9.91 -23.03 3.95
N GLN A 237 -9.28 -22.23 3.11
CA GLN A 237 -7.87 -22.38 2.70
C GLN A 237 -6.97 -21.29 3.28
N TRP A 238 -7.14 -20.98 4.56
CA TRP A 238 -6.32 -19.98 5.23
C TRP A 238 -5.98 -20.39 6.66
N LYS A 239 -4.85 -19.90 7.15
CA LYS A 239 -4.36 -20.12 8.50
C LYS A 239 -4.16 -18.79 9.21
N PHE A 240 -4.88 -18.59 10.31
CA PHE A 240 -4.70 -17.45 11.20
C PHE A 240 -3.24 -17.30 11.66
N GLN A 241 -2.75 -16.07 11.73
CA GLN A 241 -1.38 -15.76 12.20
C GLN A 241 -1.40 -14.86 13.44
N SER A 242 -2.06 -13.70 13.36
CA SER A 242 -2.13 -12.74 14.47
C SER A 242 -3.21 -11.68 14.24
N CYS A 243 -3.57 -10.93 15.27
CA CYS A 243 -4.45 -9.77 15.16
C CYS A 243 -3.69 -8.43 15.16
N LYS A 244 -4.22 -7.47 14.39
CA LYS A 244 -3.90 -6.05 14.39
C LYS A 244 -5.10 -5.29 14.94
N CYS A 245 -5.09 -4.98 16.23
CA CYS A 245 -6.24 -4.38 16.92
C CYS A 245 -6.54 -2.96 16.43
N TYR A 246 -7.82 -2.61 16.44
CA TYR A 246 -8.28 -1.24 16.23
C TYR A 246 -7.87 -0.36 17.42
N ASN A 247 -7.74 0.96 17.16
CA ASN A 247 -7.43 1.90 18.24
C ASN A 247 -8.50 1.82 19.33
N GLY A 248 -8.05 1.73 20.60
CA GLY A 248 -8.90 1.48 21.76
C GLY A 248 -8.97 0.01 22.20
N TRP A 249 -8.36 -0.91 21.44
CA TRP A 249 -8.29 -2.34 21.77
C TRP A 249 -6.85 -2.85 21.85
N SER A 250 -6.63 -3.86 22.68
CA SER A 250 -5.34 -4.54 22.86
C SER A 250 -5.50 -6.01 23.22
N GLY A 251 -4.39 -6.72 23.38
CA GLY A 251 -4.35 -8.17 23.58
C GLY A 251 -4.04 -8.93 22.29
N ALA A 252 -3.70 -10.22 22.42
CA ALA A 252 -3.39 -11.07 21.27
C ALA A 252 -4.59 -11.24 20.32
N ASN A 253 -5.81 -11.17 20.88
CA ASN A 253 -7.08 -11.37 20.19
C ASN A 253 -7.97 -10.12 20.22
N CYS A 254 -7.43 -8.95 20.58
CA CYS A 254 -8.18 -7.69 20.67
C CYS A 254 -9.38 -7.71 21.63
N ASP A 255 -9.22 -8.41 22.76
CA ASP A 255 -10.25 -8.65 23.78
C ASP A 255 -10.21 -7.65 24.94
N HIS A 256 -9.18 -6.81 25.03
CA HIS A 256 -9.06 -5.80 26.07
C HIS A 256 -9.32 -4.40 25.54
N GLN A 257 -10.19 -3.65 26.20
CA GLN A 257 -10.42 -2.23 25.92
C GLN A 257 -9.42 -1.38 26.73
N ASN A 258 -8.75 -0.44 26.07
CA ASN A 258 -7.75 0.46 26.67
C ASN A 258 -8.37 1.68 27.35
#